data_AF-A0A959CEZ7-F1
#
_entry.id   AF-A0A959CEZ7-F1
#
_cell.length_a   1.000
_cell.length_b   1.000
_cell.length_c   1.000
_cell.angle_alpha   90.00
_cell.angle_beta   90.00
_cell.angle_gamma   90.00
#
_symmetry.space_group_name_H-M   'P 1'
#
loop_
_entity.id
_entity.type
_entity.pdbx_description
1 polymer ?
#
loop_
_entity_poly.entity_id
_entity_poly.type
_entity_poly.pdbx_seq_one_letter_code
_entity_poly.pdbx_strand_id
1 'polypeptide(L)'
;MKEKLIYLTGVFLLALAGCAPENTQTNVNEQTTGRKIVVYQVFTRLFGNTNTANKPWGTIEENGVGKFSDFTGKALDSIRALGVTHIWYTGVPHHAVIRDYTSYGISNDDPDVVKGRAGSPYAVKDYYTVNPDLAEDPARRLEEFQALLERTHRHGLKAII
;
A
#
# COMPACT_ATOMS: atom_id res chain seq x y z
N MET A 1 45.66 -41.24 -72.53
CA MET A 1 44.24 -40.85 -72.56
C MET A 1 44.09 -39.74 -71.53
N LYS A 2 44.13 -38.47 -71.98
CA LYS A 2 42.97 -37.56 -72.11
C LYS A 2 42.29 -37.30 -70.74
N GLU A 3 42.15 -36.10 -70.17
CA GLU A 3 42.31 -34.71 -70.62
C GLU A 3 42.59 -33.76 -69.44
N LYS A 4 42.96 -32.52 -69.79
CA LYS A 4 43.29 -31.35 -68.96
C LYS A 4 42.08 -30.76 -68.24
N LEU A 5 42.29 -30.09 -67.11
CA LEU A 5 41.46 -28.95 -66.70
C LEU A 5 42.34 -27.83 -66.13
N ILE A 6 42.43 -26.73 -66.88
CA ILE A 6 43.04 -25.44 -66.54
C ILE A 6 41.87 -24.46 -66.43
N TYR A 7 41.79 -23.66 -65.36
CA TYR A 7 41.31 -22.25 -65.37
C TYR A 7 41.78 -21.63 -64.04
N LEU A 8 42.83 -20.81 -64.04
CA LEU A 8 42.93 -19.39 -64.40
C LEU A 8 42.54 -18.47 -63.23
N THR A 9 43.59 -17.80 -62.74
CA THR A 9 43.68 -16.71 -61.78
C THR A 9 42.63 -15.60 -61.95
N GLY A 10 42.02 -15.19 -60.84
CA GLY A 10 41.30 -13.92 -60.69
C GLY A 10 41.83 -13.15 -59.49
N VAL A 11 42.54 -12.05 -59.76
CA VAL A 11 42.94 -11.01 -58.79
C VAL A 11 41.82 -9.97 -58.74
N PHE A 12 41.30 -9.60 -57.55
CA PHE A 12 40.93 -8.20 -57.30
C PHE A 12 40.76 -7.85 -55.80
N LEU A 13 41.30 -6.67 -55.49
CA LEU A 13 41.33 -5.84 -54.29
C LEU A 13 40.06 -5.85 -53.39
N LEU A 14 40.23 -5.64 -52.09
CA LEU A 14 40.18 -4.30 -51.47
C LEU A 14 40.46 -4.36 -49.95
N ALA A 15 41.43 -3.57 -49.52
CA ALA A 15 41.61 -3.20 -48.13
C ALA A 15 40.50 -2.22 -47.72
N LEU A 16 39.73 -2.57 -46.69
CA LEU A 16 39.03 -1.61 -45.86
C LEU A 16 39.33 -1.97 -44.41
N ALA A 17 40.28 -1.23 -43.84
CA ALA A 17 40.39 -1.04 -42.41
C ALA A 17 39.09 -0.38 -41.94
N GLY A 18 38.14 -1.20 -41.50
CA GLY A 18 36.93 -0.73 -40.84
C GLY A 18 37.31 -0.26 -39.45
N CYS A 19 37.19 1.05 -39.20
CA CYS A 19 37.10 1.59 -37.86
C CYS A 19 36.06 0.79 -37.08
N ALA A 20 36.48 0.03 -36.07
CA ALA A 20 35.55 -0.49 -35.08
C ALA A 20 34.91 0.72 -34.39
N PRO A 21 33.58 0.84 -34.33
CA PRO A 21 32.98 1.78 -33.40
C PRO A 21 33.36 1.28 -32.00
N GLU A 22 34.18 2.06 -31.31
CA GLU A 22 34.37 1.91 -29.87
C GLU A 22 32.97 2.01 -29.28
N ASN A 23 32.45 0.87 -28.83
CA ASN A 23 31.15 0.78 -28.21
C ASN A 23 31.32 1.41 -26.84
N THR A 24 31.26 2.73 -26.80
CA THR A 24 31.14 3.50 -25.57
C THR A 24 29.83 3.05 -24.96
N GLN A 25 29.92 2.02 -24.12
CA GLN A 25 28.92 1.72 -23.12
C GLN A 25 28.91 2.95 -22.22
N THR A 26 28.08 3.92 -22.59
CA THR A 26 27.50 4.83 -21.62
C THR A 26 26.80 3.93 -20.61
N ASN A 27 27.52 3.63 -19.53
CA ASN A 27 26.92 3.30 -18.26
C ASN A 27 26.07 4.51 -17.90
N VAL A 28 24.86 4.58 -18.45
CA VAL A 28 23.76 5.32 -17.84
C VAL A 28 23.57 4.61 -16.51
N ASN A 29 24.32 5.10 -15.55
CA ASN A 29 24.08 4.92 -14.14
C ASN A 29 22.58 5.21 -13.98
N GLU A 30 21.78 4.16 -13.77
CA GLU A 30 20.40 4.28 -13.32
C GLU A 30 20.48 5.06 -12.01
N GLN A 31 20.44 6.38 -12.13
CA GLN A 31 20.11 7.23 -11.02
C GLN A 31 18.74 6.75 -10.59
N THR A 32 18.70 6.00 -9.49
CA THR A 32 17.55 5.96 -8.62
C THR A 32 17.33 7.40 -8.20
N THR A 33 16.64 8.17 -9.05
CA THR A 33 16.03 9.43 -8.68
C THR A 33 15.00 9.00 -7.64
N GLY A 34 15.42 8.99 -6.37
CA GLY A 34 14.61 8.52 -5.26
C GLY A 34 13.29 9.27 -5.33
N ARG A 35 12.23 8.60 -5.79
CA ARG A 35 10.94 9.23 -6.02
C ARG A 35 10.52 9.90 -4.72
N LYS A 36 10.26 11.21 -4.78
CA LYS A 36 9.86 12.00 -3.59
C LYS A 36 8.74 11.28 -2.84
N ILE A 37 8.98 11.00 -1.57
CA ILE A 37 8.00 10.37 -0.69
C ILE A 37 6.96 11.42 -0.30
N VAL A 38 5.71 11.12 -0.59
CA VAL A 38 4.53 11.89 -0.20
C VAL A 38 3.62 10.96 0.60
N VAL A 39 3.40 11.29 1.87
CA VAL A 39 2.59 10.53 2.82
C VAL A 39 1.24 11.20 2.99
N TYR A 40 0.18 10.43 2.80
CA TYR A 40 -1.19 10.81 3.16
C TYR A 40 -1.53 10.14 4.49
N GLN A 41 -1.46 10.89 5.58
CA GLN A 41 -1.89 10.41 6.88
C GLN A 41 -3.41 10.50 6.98
N VAL A 42 -4.04 9.39 7.32
CA VAL A 42 -5.49 9.30 7.45
C VAL A 42 -5.84 8.72 8.81
N PHE A 43 -6.88 9.27 9.43
CA PHE A 43 -7.49 8.62 10.57
C PHE A 43 -8.52 7.61 10.07
N THR A 44 -8.16 6.33 10.07
CA THR A 44 -8.93 5.23 9.45
C THR A 44 -10.39 5.20 9.92
N ARG A 45 -10.62 5.48 11.22
CA ARG A 45 -11.96 5.56 11.83
C ARG A 45 -12.88 6.60 11.18
N LEU A 46 -12.33 7.66 10.58
CA LEU A 46 -13.14 8.77 10.05
C LEU A 46 -13.26 8.77 8.53
N PHE A 47 -12.36 8.09 7.81
CA PHE A 47 -12.20 8.25 6.37
C PHE A 47 -13.48 8.03 5.55
N GLY A 48 -14.16 6.91 5.78
CA GLY A 48 -15.40 6.56 5.06
C GLY A 48 -16.67 6.71 5.88
N ASN A 49 -16.58 7.28 7.09
CA ASN A 49 -17.77 7.49 7.90
C ASN A 49 -18.63 8.61 7.30
N THR A 50 -19.75 8.23 6.67
CA THR A 50 -20.70 9.20 6.10
C THR A 50 -21.71 9.71 7.13
N ASN A 51 -21.72 9.16 8.34
CA ASN A 51 -22.59 9.65 9.41
C ASN A 51 -22.06 11.00 9.92
N THR A 52 -22.93 12.01 9.93
CA THR A 52 -22.59 13.37 10.36
C THR A 52 -22.87 13.63 11.84
N ALA A 53 -23.44 12.65 12.55
CA ALA A 53 -23.64 12.75 13.99
C ALA A 53 -22.30 12.80 14.74
N ASN A 54 -22.20 13.73 15.68
CA ASN A 54 -21.05 13.88 16.56
C ASN A 54 -21.55 14.08 18.00
N LYS A 55 -22.17 13.05 18.55
CA LYS A 55 -22.64 13.05 19.94
C LYS A 55 -21.44 12.82 20.86
N PRO A 56 -21.16 13.72 21.82
CA PRO A 56 -20.19 13.45 22.88
C PRO A 56 -20.53 12.14 23.58
N TRP A 57 -19.53 11.27 23.77
CA TRP A 57 -19.73 9.93 24.34
C TRP A 57 -20.73 9.02 23.58
N GLY A 58 -21.04 9.35 22.32
CA GLY A 58 -21.94 8.56 21.50
C GLY A 58 -21.39 7.17 21.19
N THR A 59 -22.31 6.22 21.04
CA THR A 59 -22.01 4.88 20.54
C THR A 59 -21.57 4.92 19.08
N ILE A 60 -20.95 3.84 18.64
CA ILE A 60 -20.59 3.61 17.23
C ILE A 60 -21.83 3.50 16.33
N GLU A 61 -22.97 3.01 16.84
CA GLU A 61 -24.25 3.04 16.13
C GLU A 61 -24.77 4.48 15.95
N GLU A 62 -24.54 5.36 16.94
CA GLU A 62 -24.96 6.75 16.86
C GLU A 62 -24.07 7.62 15.98
N ASN A 63 -22.75 7.49 16.11
CA ASN A 63 -21.78 8.37 15.44
C ASN A 63 -21.18 7.76 14.17
N GLY A 64 -21.40 6.47 13.91
CA GLY A 64 -20.76 5.76 12.82
C GLY A 64 -19.26 5.51 13.02
N VAL A 65 -18.68 4.80 12.07
CA VAL A 65 -17.25 4.48 11.99
C VAL A 65 -16.90 4.17 10.55
N GLY A 66 -15.71 4.60 10.12
CA GLY A 66 -15.10 4.19 8.87
C GLY A 66 -14.53 2.78 8.98
N LYS A 67 -14.63 2.04 7.89
CA LYS A 67 -14.28 0.64 7.76
C LYS A 67 -13.08 0.45 6.84
N PHE A 68 -12.40 -0.68 6.95
CA PHE A 68 -11.34 -1.06 6.01
C PHE A 68 -11.86 -1.15 4.56
N SER A 69 -13.12 -1.53 4.38
CA SER A 69 -13.84 -1.58 3.10
C SER A 69 -13.99 -0.20 2.43
N ASP A 70 -14.02 0.88 3.20
CA ASP A 70 -14.26 2.25 2.69
C ASP A 70 -13.12 2.80 1.82
N PHE A 71 -11.91 2.25 1.98
CA PHE A 71 -10.79 2.57 1.10
C PHE A 71 -10.95 1.86 -0.25
N THR A 72 -12.02 2.15 -0.97
CA THR A 72 -12.34 1.55 -2.27
C THR A 72 -11.24 1.81 -3.30
N GLY A 73 -11.22 1.04 -4.39
CA GLY A 73 -10.27 1.28 -5.48
C GLY A 73 -10.34 2.72 -6.01
N LYS A 74 -11.55 3.25 -6.19
CA LYS A 74 -11.78 4.66 -6.59
C LYS A 74 -11.17 5.65 -5.59
N ALA A 75 -11.31 5.40 -4.29
CA ALA A 75 -10.75 6.26 -3.25
C ALA A 75 -9.21 6.24 -3.30
N LEU A 76 -8.62 5.06 -3.45
CA LEU A 76 -7.17 4.88 -3.55
C LEU A 76 -6.59 5.49 -4.83
N ASP A 77 -7.27 5.33 -5.97
CA ASP A 77 -6.90 5.98 -7.24
C ASP A 77 -6.93 7.50 -7.10
N SER A 78 -7.94 8.03 -6.41
CA SER A 78 -8.06 9.47 -6.16
C SER A 78 -6.92 9.98 -5.27
N ILE A 79 -6.57 9.25 -4.20
CA ILE A 79 -5.42 9.58 -3.34
C ILE A 79 -4.12 9.53 -4.15
N ARG A 80 -3.94 8.51 -4.99
CA ARG A 80 -2.78 8.38 -5.88
C ARG A 80 -2.68 9.53 -6.88
N ALA A 81 -3.81 9.99 -7.43
CA ALA A 81 -3.86 11.11 -8.37
C ALA A 81 -3.37 12.43 -7.76
N LEU A 82 -3.40 12.58 -6.44
CA LEU A 82 -2.80 13.72 -5.72
C LEU A 82 -1.25 13.66 -5.67
N GLY A 83 -0.62 12.65 -6.27
CA GLY A 83 0.82 12.42 -6.24
C GLY A 83 1.30 11.66 -4.99
N VAL A 84 0.37 11.13 -4.18
CA VAL A 84 0.69 10.36 -2.97
C VAL A 84 1.42 9.07 -3.32
N THR A 85 2.34 8.69 -2.46
CA THR A 85 3.15 7.46 -2.59
C THR A 85 2.89 6.47 -1.46
N HIS A 86 2.56 6.96 -0.27
CA HIS A 86 2.30 6.16 0.92
C HIS A 86 1.03 6.65 1.60
N ILE A 87 0.21 5.73 2.10
CA ILE A 87 -0.88 6.05 3.03
C ILE A 87 -0.46 5.59 4.41
N TRP A 88 -0.62 6.45 5.41
CA TRP A 88 -0.47 6.09 6.81
C TRP A 88 -1.84 5.91 7.47
N TYR A 89 -2.20 4.65 7.74
CA TYR A 89 -3.46 4.26 8.36
C TYR A 89 -3.38 4.37 9.88
N THR A 90 -3.63 5.58 10.41
CA THR A 90 -3.57 5.82 11.85
C THR A 90 -4.68 5.09 12.60
N GLY A 91 -4.34 4.45 13.70
CA GLY A 91 -5.29 3.80 14.62
C GLY A 91 -5.68 2.36 14.24
N VAL A 92 -4.94 1.72 13.34
CA VAL A 92 -5.19 0.32 12.95
C VAL A 92 -4.90 -0.68 14.07
N PRO A 93 -3.77 -0.63 14.81
CA PRO A 93 -3.52 -1.56 15.89
C PRO A 93 -4.63 -1.52 16.94
N HIS A 94 -4.87 -2.66 17.58
CA HIS A 94 -5.93 -2.76 18.57
C HIS A 94 -5.60 -1.90 19.79
N HIS A 95 -6.35 -0.81 19.89
CA HIS A 95 -6.32 0.13 21.00
C HIS A 95 -7.52 -0.06 21.90
N ALA A 96 -7.42 0.45 23.13
CA ALA A 96 -8.46 0.29 24.12
C ALA A 96 -9.79 0.93 23.67
N VAL A 97 -10.91 0.23 23.85
CA VAL A 97 -12.27 0.65 23.47
C VAL A 97 -13.27 0.16 24.51
N ILE A 98 -14.44 0.81 24.60
CA ILE A 98 -15.49 0.45 25.59
C ILE A 98 -16.57 -0.45 25.00
N ARG A 99 -16.54 -0.68 23.69
CA ARG A 99 -17.46 -1.63 23.06
C ARG A 99 -17.13 -3.06 23.50
N ASP A 100 -18.17 -3.80 23.83
CA ASP A 100 -18.06 -5.22 24.17
C ASP A 100 -17.78 -6.06 22.91
N TYR A 101 -16.68 -6.79 22.94
CA TYR A 101 -16.24 -7.72 21.92
C TYR A 101 -15.94 -9.11 22.48
N THR A 102 -16.49 -9.45 23.65
CA THR A 102 -16.27 -10.73 24.33
C THR A 102 -16.71 -11.95 23.51
N SER A 103 -17.72 -11.80 22.65
CA SER A 103 -18.12 -12.84 21.68
C SER A 103 -17.03 -13.19 20.66
N TYR A 104 -16.02 -12.34 20.51
CA TYR A 104 -14.85 -12.54 19.63
C TYR A 104 -13.57 -12.83 20.42
N GLY A 105 -13.69 -13.18 21.71
CA GLY A 105 -12.56 -13.48 22.58
C GLY A 105 -11.74 -12.26 23.02
N ILE A 106 -12.30 -11.05 22.91
CA ILE A 106 -11.64 -9.81 23.35
C ILE A 106 -12.17 -9.42 24.73
N SER A 107 -11.26 -9.26 25.70
CA SER A 107 -11.64 -8.77 27.03
C SER A 107 -12.01 -7.29 26.99
N ASN A 108 -12.99 -6.92 27.82
CA ASN A 108 -13.40 -5.53 28.00
C ASN A 108 -12.28 -4.70 28.64
N ASP A 109 -12.17 -3.44 28.21
CA ASP A 109 -11.30 -2.45 28.85
C ASP A 109 -12.03 -1.71 29.96
N ASP A 110 -11.27 -1.09 30.86
CA ASP A 110 -11.80 -0.31 31.97
C ASP A 110 -12.32 1.06 31.47
N PRO A 111 -13.62 1.37 31.62
CA PRO A 111 -14.19 2.65 31.19
C PRO A 111 -13.58 3.88 31.85
N ASP A 112 -13.00 3.76 33.03
CA ASP A 112 -12.43 4.89 33.77
C ASP A 112 -11.08 5.35 33.21
N VAL A 113 -10.39 4.51 32.42
CA VAL A 113 -9.08 4.85 31.83
C VAL A 113 -9.15 5.17 30.34
N VAL A 114 -10.20 4.74 29.64
CA VAL A 114 -10.34 4.93 28.19
C VAL A 114 -10.92 6.30 27.87
N LYS A 115 -10.25 7.02 26.96
CA LYS A 115 -10.66 8.36 26.53
C LYS A 115 -11.81 8.30 25.52
N GLY A 116 -13.04 8.24 26.03
CA GLY A 116 -14.27 8.15 25.23
C GLY A 116 -14.54 6.72 24.71
N ARG A 117 -15.75 6.45 24.22
CA ARG A 117 -16.16 5.07 23.84
C ARG A 117 -15.30 4.42 22.76
N ALA A 118 -14.85 5.22 21.80
CA ALA A 118 -14.02 4.78 20.67
C ALA A 118 -12.53 4.65 21.04
N GLY A 119 -12.13 5.12 22.23
CA GLY A 119 -10.73 5.14 22.64
C GLY A 119 -9.83 6.10 21.86
N SER A 120 -8.59 6.18 22.31
CA SER A 120 -7.54 6.91 21.59
C SER A 120 -6.84 5.96 20.62
N PRO A 121 -6.60 6.36 19.35
CA PRO A 121 -5.86 5.53 18.39
C PRO A 121 -4.39 5.28 18.79
N TYR A 122 -3.89 6.02 19.79
CA TYR A 122 -2.55 5.88 20.33
C TYR A 122 -2.48 5.06 21.62
N ALA A 123 -3.63 4.66 22.19
CA ALA A 123 -3.70 3.80 23.38
C ALA A 123 -3.70 2.32 22.96
N VAL A 124 -2.68 1.91 22.21
CA VAL A 124 -2.54 0.53 21.71
C VAL A 124 -2.36 -0.43 22.88
N LYS A 125 -3.19 -1.48 22.93
CA LYS A 125 -3.13 -2.53 23.94
C LYS A 125 -2.67 -3.87 23.38
N ASP A 126 -2.83 -4.09 22.07
CA ASP A 126 -2.39 -5.29 21.39
C ASP A 126 -1.84 -4.95 19.99
N TYR A 127 -0.56 -5.24 19.78
CA TYR A 127 0.15 -4.99 18.53
C TYR A 127 0.03 -6.13 17.52
N TYR A 128 -0.54 -7.27 17.90
CA TYR A 128 -0.65 -8.47 17.06
C TYR A 128 -2.02 -8.61 16.38
N THR A 129 -2.96 -7.72 16.69
CA THR A 129 -4.27 -7.63 16.03
C THR A 129 -4.63 -6.18 15.70
N VAL A 130 -5.64 -6.03 14.85
CA VAL A 130 -6.21 -4.73 14.48
C VAL A 130 -7.46 -4.42 15.29
N ASN A 131 -7.82 -3.13 15.36
CA ASN A 131 -8.99 -2.67 16.09
C ASN A 131 -10.30 -3.23 15.46
N PRO A 132 -11.16 -3.91 16.24
CA PRO A 132 -12.38 -4.55 15.75
C PRO A 132 -13.44 -3.56 15.24
N ASP A 133 -13.41 -2.29 15.65
CA ASP A 133 -14.36 -1.28 15.16
C ASP A 133 -14.20 -1.02 13.66
N LEU A 134 -13.00 -1.23 13.11
CA LEU A 134 -12.63 -0.90 11.73
C LEU A 134 -13.01 -1.99 10.72
N ALA A 135 -13.37 -3.19 11.20
CA ALA A 135 -13.84 -4.29 10.37
C ALA A 135 -15.36 -4.28 10.24
N GLU A 136 -15.87 -4.79 9.12
CA GLU A 136 -17.30 -5.09 8.96
C GLU A 136 -17.67 -6.30 9.84
N ASP A 137 -16.87 -7.36 9.77
CA ASP A 137 -16.96 -8.53 10.64
C ASP A 137 -15.75 -8.56 11.60
N PRO A 138 -15.93 -8.24 12.89
CA PRO A 138 -14.86 -8.29 13.88
C PRO A 138 -14.16 -9.64 13.99
N ALA A 139 -14.83 -10.77 13.66
CA ALA A 139 -14.20 -12.09 13.66
C ALA A 139 -13.15 -12.25 12.53
N ARG A 140 -13.31 -11.48 11.45
CA ARG A 140 -12.48 -11.52 10.23
C ARG A 140 -11.61 -10.29 10.04
N ARG A 141 -11.39 -9.53 11.12
CA ARG A 141 -10.72 -8.23 11.13
C ARG A 141 -9.31 -8.25 10.53
N LEU A 142 -8.56 -9.35 10.71
CA LEU A 142 -7.21 -9.48 10.15
C LEU A 142 -7.26 -9.71 8.64
N GLU A 143 -8.18 -10.56 8.17
CA GLU A 143 -8.42 -10.81 6.76
C GLU A 143 -8.89 -9.54 6.03
N GLU A 144 -9.79 -8.77 6.65
CA GLU A 144 -10.25 -7.49 6.10
C GLU A 144 -9.12 -6.45 6.03
N PHE A 145 -8.28 -6.39 7.06
CA PHE A 145 -7.10 -5.53 7.05
C PHE A 145 -6.09 -5.95 5.98
N GLN A 146 -5.83 -7.25 5.82
CA GLN A 146 -5.00 -7.75 4.73
C GLN A 146 -5.58 -7.35 3.36
N ALA A 147 -6.90 -7.48 3.18
CA ALA A 147 -7.57 -7.07 1.96
C ALA A 147 -7.45 -5.56 1.68
N LEU A 148 -7.40 -4.71 2.71
CA LEU A 148 -7.06 -3.29 2.59
C LEU A 148 -5.63 -3.13 2.06
N LEU A 149 -4.64 -3.75 2.71
CA LEU A 149 -3.23 -3.63 2.30
C LEU A 149 -2.99 -4.08 0.86
N GLU A 150 -3.54 -5.24 0.48
CA GLU A 150 -3.45 -5.76 -0.87
C GLU A 150 -4.05 -4.79 -1.89
N ARG A 151 -5.21 -4.21 -1.56
CA ARG A 151 -5.87 -3.23 -2.43
C ARG A 151 -5.02 -1.96 -2.54
N THR A 152 -4.48 -1.45 -1.44
CA THR A 152 -3.54 -0.31 -1.44
C THR A 152 -2.36 -0.56 -2.37
N HIS A 153 -1.74 -1.73 -2.30
CA HIS A 153 -0.62 -2.10 -3.16
C HIS A 153 -1.03 -2.23 -4.64
N ARG A 154 -2.19 -2.83 -4.95
CA ARG A 154 -2.71 -2.92 -6.33
C ARG A 154 -2.91 -1.56 -6.97
N HIS A 155 -3.21 -0.53 -6.18
CA HIS A 155 -3.36 0.86 -6.65
C HIS A 155 -2.03 1.66 -6.61
N GLY A 156 -0.88 0.99 -6.49
CA GLY A 156 0.44 1.61 -6.62
C GLY A 156 0.84 2.52 -5.44
N LEU A 157 0.20 2.34 -4.29
CA LEU A 157 0.48 3.02 -3.03
C LEU A 157 1.17 2.05 -2.07
N LYS A 158 1.99 2.56 -1.17
CA LYS A 158 2.56 1.81 -0.04
C LYS A 158 1.78 2.10 1.24
N ALA A 159 1.80 1.20 2.20
CA ALA A 159 1.15 1.38 3.49
C ALA A 159 2.14 1.64 4.63
N ILE A 160 1.75 2.48 5.57
CA ILE A 160 2.38 2.72 6.88
C ILE A 160 1.30 2.51 7.93
N ILE A 161 1.66 1.86 9.04
CA ILE A 161 0.78 1.58 10.18
C ILE A 161 1.35 2.25 11.43
#